data_AF-A0AAX7VBK6-F1
#
_entry.id   AF-A0AAX7VBK6-F1
#
_cell.length_a   1.000
_cell.length_b   1.000
_cell.length_c   1.000
_cell.angle_alpha   90.00
_cell.angle_beta   90.00
_cell.angle_gamma   90.00
#
_symmetry.space_group_name_H-M   'P 1'
#
loop_
_entity.id
_entity.type
_entity.pdbx_description
1 polymer ?
#
loop_
_entity_poly.entity_id
_entity_poly.type
_entity_poly.pdbx_seq_one_letter_code
_entity_poly.pdbx_strand_id
1 'polypeptide(L)' 'VTEPQAERPGAPHLRSGPSEPQAPGPDKRPPRSEPVSKAAAELMAYCEAHAKEDPLVTPVPSSENPFREKKLFCEIL' A
#
# COMPACT_ATOMS: atom_id res chain seq x y z
N VAL A 1 -63.42 41.27 -8.08
CA VAL A 1 -62.68 42.31 -7.34
C VAL A 1 -61.38 41.69 -6.89
N THR A 2 -60.29 42.20 -7.41
CA THR A 2 -58.94 41.65 -7.42
C THR A 2 -58.30 41.78 -6.05
N GLU A 3 -57.84 40.68 -5.45
CA GLU A 3 -56.99 40.72 -4.26
C GLU A 3 -55.53 40.84 -4.72
N PRO A 4 -54.74 41.83 -4.25
CA PRO A 4 -53.35 41.96 -4.67
C PRO A 4 -52.45 41.07 -3.81
N GLN A 5 -51.75 40.12 -4.44
CA GLN A 5 -50.60 39.45 -3.83
C GLN A 5 -49.52 40.49 -3.51
N ALA A 6 -49.24 40.67 -2.23
CA ALA A 6 -48.09 41.42 -1.72
C ALA A 6 -47.11 40.43 -1.06
N GLU A 7 -46.32 39.71 -1.85
CA GLU A 7 -45.18 38.95 -1.33
C GLU A 7 -43.91 39.83 -1.46
N ARG A 8 -43.41 40.28 -0.31
CA ARG A 8 -42.25 41.18 -0.20
C ARG A 8 -40.96 40.35 -0.28
N PRO A 9 -39.92 40.82 -0.99
CA PRO A 9 -38.71 40.04 -1.25
C PRO A 9 -37.78 39.94 -0.02
N GLY A 10 -37.26 38.73 0.19
CA GLY A 10 -35.90 38.42 0.69
C GLY A 10 -35.55 38.83 2.13
N ALA A 11 -35.49 37.85 3.04
CA ALA A 11 -34.87 38.00 4.35
C ALA A 11 -33.35 38.33 4.24
N PRO A 12 -32.81 39.24 5.08
CA PRO A 12 -31.39 39.55 5.08
C PRO A 12 -30.57 38.41 5.70
N HIS A 13 -29.39 38.20 5.12
CA HIS A 13 -28.48 37.08 5.41
C HIS A 13 -27.96 37.11 6.85
N LEU A 14 -28.09 35.99 7.55
CA LEU A 14 -27.46 35.75 8.84
C LEU A 14 -25.93 35.82 8.68
N ARG A 15 -25.32 36.82 9.31
CA ARG A 15 -23.87 36.98 9.44
C ARG A 15 -23.32 35.84 10.29
N SER A 16 -22.75 34.82 9.66
CA SER A 16 -21.96 33.77 10.32
C SER A 16 -20.69 34.36 10.94
N GLY A 17 -20.39 33.94 12.16
CA GLY A 17 -19.31 34.42 13.02
C GLY A 17 -17.90 34.01 12.58
N PRO A 18 -16.88 34.27 13.43
CA PRO A 18 -15.48 34.33 13.03
C PRO A 18 -14.91 32.98 12.63
N SER A 19 -14.04 33.02 11.62
CA SER A 19 -13.32 31.91 11.00
C SER A 19 -12.69 30.96 12.02
N GLU A 20 -13.00 29.68 11.85
CA GLU A 20 -12.38 28.56 12.56
C GLU A 20 -10.83 28.63 12.44
N PRO A 21 -10.06 28.41 13.52
CA PRO A 21 -8.60 28.45 13.47
C PRO A 21 -8.06 27.37 12.53
N GLN A 22 -7.34 27.78 11.48
CA GLN A 22 -6.75 26.90 10.48
C GLN A 22 -5.72 25.96 11.12
N ALA A 23 -5.86 24.65 10.85
CA ALA A 23 -4.97 23.59 11.32
C ALA A 23 -3.49 23.84 10.91
N PRO A 24 -2.50 23.34 11.69
CA PRO A 24 -1.08 23.55 11.40
C PRO A 24 -0.66 22.87 10.09
N GLY A 25 0.14 23.55 9.27
CA GLY A 25 0.53 23.12 7.92
C GLY A 25 1.46 21.89 7.85
N PRO A 26 1.73 21.37 6.63
CA PRO A 26 2.39 20.09 6.44
C PRO A 26 3.90 20.16 6.75
N ASP A 27 4.31 19.42 7.78
CA ASP A 27 5.69 19.11 8.11
C ASP A 27 6.35 18.38 6.91
N LYS A 28 7.23 19.08 6.17
CA LYS A 28 7.95 18.56 4.99
C LYS A 28 9.12 17.64 5.38
N ARG A 29 8.93 16.73 6.33
CA ARG A 29 9.92 15.67 6.58
C ARG A 29 9.62 14.49 5.66
N PRO A 30 10.53 14.10 4.75
CA PRO A 30 10.34 12.87 3.99
C PRO A 30 10.24 11.71 4.99
N PRO A 31 9.27 10.79 4.81
CA PRO A 31 9.18 9.63 5.69
C PRO A 31 10.48 8.83 5.54
N ARG A 32 11.25 8.73 6.62
CA ARG A 32 12.52 7.97 6.65
C ARG A 32 12.32 6.46 6.66
N SER A 33 11.07 6.01 6.63
CA SER A 33 10.66 4.61 6.68
C SER A 33 9.58 4.38 5.62
N GLU A 34 9.82 3.41 4.74
CA GLU A 34 8.81 2.96 3.78
C GLU A 34 7.60 2.36 4.52
N PRO A 35 6.37 2.52 3.99
CA PRO A 35 5.20 1.85 4.55
C PRO A 35 5.42 0.33 4.59
N VAL A 36 5.04 -0.29 5.71
CA VAL A 36 5.16 -1.75 5.90
C VAL A 36 4.45 -2.50 4.77
N SER A 37 3.31 -2.00 4.30
CA SER A 37 2.57 -2.60 3.19
C SER A 37 3.36 -2.60 1.87
N LYS A 38 4.13 -1.55 1.59
CA LYS A 38 4.99 -1.46 0.41
C LYS A 38 6.18 -2.40 0.51
N ALA A 39 6.88 -2.38 1.66
CA ALA A 39 8.00 -3.30 1.89
C ALA A 39 7.56 -4.77 1.83
N ALA A 40 6.39 -5.09 2.38
CA ALA A 40 5.80 -6.43 2.28
C ALA A 40 5.47 -6.81 0.84
N ALA A 41 4.91 -5.91 0.04
CA ALA A 41 4.63 -6.16 -1.38
C ALA A 41 5.90 -6.44 -2.19
N GLU A 42 6.97 -5.68 -1.93
CA GLU A 42 8.27 -5.89 -2.58
C GLU A 42 8.87 -7.26 -2.21
N LEU A 43 8.79 -7.65 -0.93
CA LEU A 43 9.24 -8.98 -0.48
C LEU A 43 8.42 -10.11 -1.13
N MET A 44 7.09 -9.97 -1.19
CA MET A 44 6.23 -10.96 -1.85
C MET A 44 6.58 -11.10 -3.34
N ALA A 45 6.71 -9.98 -4.05
CA ALA A 45 7.08 -9.99 -5.46
C ALA A 45 8.44 -10.66 -5.70
N TYR A 46 9.42 -10.41 -4.83
CA TYR A 46 10.73 -11.06 -4.92
C TYR A 46 10.63 -12.58 -4.73
N CYS A 47 9.92 -13.02 -3.68
CA CYS A 47 9.73 -14.44 -3.41
C CYS A 47 8.99 -15.13 -4.56
N GLU A 48 7.92 -14.52 -5.09
CA GLU A 48 7.16 -15.06 -6.22
C GLU A 48 8.01 -15.20 -7.49
N ALA A 49 8.87 -14.21 -7.78
CA ALA A 49 9.75 -14.24 -8.93
C ALA A 49 10.77 -15.38 -8.86
N HIS A 50 11.26 -15.75 -7.67
CA HIS A 50 12.34 -16.73 -7.49
C HIS A 50 11.89 -18.08 -6.93
N ALA A 51 10.61 -18.26 -6.57
CA ALA A 51 10.10 -19.49 -5.97
C ALA A 51 10.35 -20.76 -6.81
N LYS A 52 10.42 -20.62 -8.14
CA LYS A 52 10.70 -21.73 -9.07
C LYS A 52 12.16 -22.16 -9.10
N GLU A 53 13.06 -21.27 -8.70
CA GLU A 53 14.51 -21.48 -8.70
C GLU A 53 15.00 -22.00 -7.35
N ASP A 54 14.21 -21.85 -6.30
CA ASP A 54 14.49 -22.41 -4.97
C ASP A 54 14.17 -23.93 -4.96
N PRO A 55 15.18 -24.82 -4.87
CA PRO A 55 14.98 -26.27 -4.89
C PRO A 55 14.23 -26.83 -3.68
N LEU A 56 14.11 -26.04 -2.60
CA LEU A 56 13.39 -26.40 -1.39
C LEU A 56 11.90 -26.02 -1.47
N VAL A 57 11.57 -25.01 -2.27
CA VAL A 57 10.18 -24.59 -2.53
C VAL A 57 9.62 -25.34 -3.73
N THR A 58 10.39 -25.42 -4.83
CA THR A 58 10.04 -26.18 -6.03
C THR A 58 10.96 -27.41 -6.12
N PRO A 59 10.45 -28.62 -5.85
CA PRO A 59 11.28 -29.82 -5.84
C PRO A 59 11.92 -30.07 -7.22
N VAL A 60 13.24 -30.32 -7.20
CA VAL A 60 14.00 -30.70 -8.40
C VAL A 60 13.96 -32.22 -8.63
N PRO A 61 14.13 -32.69 -9.89
CA PRO A 61 14.31 -34.11 -10.19
C PRO A 61 15.47 -34.73 -9.41
N SER A 62 15.38 -36.04 -9.12
CA SER A 62 16.41 -36.73 -8.31
C SER A 62 17.81 -36.73 -8.95
N SER A 63 17.90 -36.62 -10.27
CA SER A 63 19.16 -36.51 -11.01
C SER A 63 19.85 -35.14 -10.87
N GLU A 64 19.07 -34.09 -10.59
CA GLU A 64 19.58 -32.73 -10.39
C GLU A 64 19.89 -32.46 -8.92
N ASN A 65 19.35 -33.28 -8.01
CA ASN A 65 19.66 -33.22 -6.59
C ASN A 65 21.04 -33.86 -6.33
N PRO A 66 22.07 -33.08 -5.96
CA PRO A 66 23.42 -33.61 -5.73
C PRO A 66 23.49 -34.61 -4.55
N PHE A 67 22.45 -34.66 -3.71
CA PHE A 67 22.37 -35.54 -2.56
C PHE A 67 21.61 -36.85 -2.80
N ARG A 68 20.93 -37.04 -3.94
CA ARG A 68 20.08 -38.23 -4.16
C ARG A 68 20.77 -39.33 -4.96
N GLU A 69 21.33 -39.10 -6.15
CA GLU A 69 21.94 -40.21 -6.93
C GLU A 69 23.11 -39.84 -7.87
N LYS A 70 24.11 -40.75 -7.89
CA LYS A 70 25.27 -40.96 -8.81
C LYS A 70 26.62 -40.28 -8.45
N LYS A 71 27.47 -41.15 -7.85
CA LYS A 71 28.95 -41.22 -7.86
C LYS A 71 29.70 -39.92 -7.55
N LEU A 72 30.16 -39.81 -6.30
CA LEU A 72 31.37 -39.08 -5.88
C LEU A 72 31.38 -37.57 -6.18
N PHE A 73 30.55 -36.77 -5.51
CA PHE A 73 30.74 -35.29 -5.49
C PHE A 73 30.51 -34.63 -4.12
N CYS A 74 29.87 -35.32 -3.16
CA CYS A 74 29.74 -34.85 -1.79
C CYS A 74 30.45 -35.83 -0.84
N GLU A 75 31.76 -35.63 -0.67
CA GLU A 75 32.52 -36.20 0.42
C GLU A 75 32.63 -35.11 1.49
N ILE A 76 32.12 -35.37 2.70
CA ILE A 76 32.37 -34.49 3.84
C ILE A 76 33.76 -34.90 4.36
N LEU A 77 34.80 -34.14 4.00
CA LEU A 77 36.17 -34.29 4.52
C LEU A 77 36.32 -33.60 5.88
#